data_AF-A0A958CDN6-F1
#
_entry.id   AF-A0A958CDN6-F1
#
_cell.length_a   1.000
_cell.length_b   1.000
_cell.length_c   1.000
_cell.angle_alpha   90.00
_cell.angle_beta   90.00
_cell.angle_gamma   90.00
#
_symmetry.space_group_name_H-M   'P 1'
#
loop_
_entity.id
_entity.type
_entity.pdbx_description
1 polymer ?
#
loop_
_entity_poly.entity_id
_entity_poly.type
_entity_poly.pdbx_seq_one_letter_code
_entity_poly.pdbx_strand_id
1 'polypeptide(L)' 'VLVMEEGHRRTLFYSYPQYLTKVFLLSEMSGDYGDVKDPYRRPKAEYEICADRLEKLIDEGYDNILRRLEVER' A
#
# COMPACT_ATOMS: atom_id res chain seq x y z
N VAL A 1 -1.45 8.64 3.19
CA VAL A 1 -2.47 7.57 3.17
C VAL A 1 -1.96 6.49 2.25
N LEU A 2 -1.73 5.29 2.78
CA LEU A 2 -1.28 4.14 1.99
C LEU A 2 -2.47 3.24 1.71
N VAL A 3 -2.70 2.90 0.44
CA VAL A 3 -3.80 2.03 0.00
C VAL A 3 -3.29 0.72 -0.54
N MET A 4 -4.08 -0.34 -0.37
CA MET A 4 -3.74 -1.69 -0.82
C MET A 4 -4.10 -1.95 -2.29
N GLU A 5 -5.01 -1.15 -2.86
CA GLU A 5 -5.53 -1.36 -4.22
C GLU A 5 -5.83 -0.03 -4.92
N GLU A 6 -5.70 0.01 -6.25
CA GLU A 6 -6.08 1.15 -7.09
C GLU A 6 -7.55 1.56 -6.91
N GLY A 7 -8.44 0.59 -6.65
CA GLY A 7 -9.86 0.84 -6.40
C GLY A 7 -10.10 1.78 -5.21
N HIS A 8 -9.28 1.66 -4.17
CA HIS A 8 -9.32 2.54 -3.00
C HIS A 8 -8.84 3.95 -3.36
N ARG A 9 -7.77 4.06 -4.15
CA ARG A 9 -7.27 5.34 -4.66
C ARG A 9 -8.35 6.07 -5.47
N ARG A 10 -9.05 5.35 -6.35
CA ARG A 10 -10.11 5.91 -7.18
C ARG A 10 -11.32 6.33 -6.35
N THR A 11 -11.68 5.59 -5.31
CA THR A 11 -12.76 5.96 -4.40
C THR A 11 -12.42 7.24 -3.63
N LEU A 12 -11.20 7.33 -3.09
CA LEU A 12 -10.70 8.53 -2.41
C LEU A 12 -10.63 9.74 -3.34
N PHE A 13 -10.30 9.54 -4.62
CA PHE A 13 -10.32 10.60 -5.63
C PHE A 13 -11.70 11.26 -5.76
N TYR A 14 -12.76 10.45 -5.83
CA TYR A 14 -14.13 10.96 -5.97
C TYR A 14 -14.64 11.63 -4.69
N SER A 15 -14.28 11.09 -3.52
CA SER A 15 -14.76 11.63 -2.24
C SER A 15 -13.95 12.82 -1.73
N TYR A 16 -12.64 12.85 -1.99
CA TYR A 16 -11.72 13.83 -1.40
C TYR A 16 -10.55 14.21 -2.34
N PRO A 17 -10.82 14.88 -3.47
CA PRO A 17 -9.80 15.22 -4.46
C PRO A 17 -8.65 16.08 -3.91
N GLN A 18 -8.88 16.87 -2.86
CA GLN A 18 -7.88 17.74 -2.24
C GLN A 18 -6.74 16.98 -1.52
N TYR A 19 -6.92 15.70 -1.20
CA TYR A 19 -5.92 14.90 -0.49
C TYR A 19 -5.15 13.97 -1.41
N LEU A 20 -5.38 14.02 -2.72
CA LEU A 20 -4.84 13.06 -3.67
C LEU A 20 -3.31 13.01 -3.69
N THR A 21 -2.65 14.15 -3.48
CA THR A 21 -1.20 14.26 -3.43
C THR A 21 -0.57 13.52 -2.25
N LYS A 22 -1.38 13.06 -1.29
CA LYS A 22 -0.96 12.31 -0.10
C LYS A 22 -1.46 10.86 -0.11
N VAL A 23 -2.09 10.40 -1.20
CA VAL A 23 -2.60 9.02 -1.34
C VAL A 23 -1.68 8.26 -2.29
N PHE A 24 -1.06 7.19 -1.79
CA PHE A 24 -0.14 6.34 -2.54
C PHE A 24 -0.49 4.87 -2.31
N LEU A 25 -0.16 3.99 -3.26
CA LEU A 25 -0.22 2.55 -3.06
C LEU A 25 0.90 2.10 -2.12
N LEU A 26 0.65 1.04 -1.35
CA LEU A 26 1.68 0.44 -0.52
C LEU A 26 2.79 -0.17 -1.40
N SER A 27 2.43 -0.80 -2.51
CA SER A 27 3.37 -1.38 -3.48
C SER A 27 4.26 -0.32 -4.13
N GLU A 28 3.75 0.89 -4.36
CA GLU A 28 4.56 2.00 -4.89
C GLU A 28 5.72 2.36 -3.96
N MET A 29 5.62 2.05 -2.67
CA MET A 29 6.70 2.30 -1.73
C MET A 29 7.89 1.38 -1.98
N SER A 30 7.68 0.12 -2.38
CA SER A 30 8.76 -0.82 -2.73
C SER A 30 9.22 -0.70 -4.20
N GLY A 31 8.61 0.20 -4.99
CA GLY A 31 8.89 0.34 -6.42
C GLY A 31 8.09 -0.62 -7.31
N ASP A 32 7.14 -1.37 -6.73
CA ASP A 32 6.17 -2.19 -7.45
C ASP A 32 4.86 -1.41 -7.71
N TYR A 33 4.04 -1.88 -8.65
CA TYR A 33 2.73 -1.28 -8.98
C TYR A 33 1.62 -2.34 -8.97
N GLY A 34 1.71 -3.29 -8.04
CA GLY A 34 0.74 -4.37 -7.88
C GLY A 34 -0.31 -4.09 -6.81
N ASP A 35 -1.56 -4.46 -7.07
CA ASP A 35 -2.60 -4.52 -6.05
C ASP A 35 -2.32 -5.65 -5.04
N VAL A 36 -2.55 -5.35 -3.75
CA VAL A 36 -2.59 -6.35 -2.67
C VAL A 36 -4.04 -6.76 -2.48
N LYS A 37 -4.41 -7.88 -3.10
CA LYS A 37 -5.77 -8.42 -3.04
C LYS A 37 -6.10 -8.89 -1.63
N ASP A 38 -7.29 -8.55 -1.16
CA ASP A 38 -7.81 -9.07 0.09
C ASP A 38 -8.04 -10.59 0.01
N PRO A 39 -7.43 -11.40 0.91
CA PRO A 39 -7.69 -12.83 1.02
C PRO A 39 -9.04 -13.16 1.69
N TYR A 40 -9.97 -12.21 1.79
CA TYR A 40 -11.29 -12.43 2.36
C TYR A 40 -11.99 -13.69 1.78
N ARG A 41 -12.49 -14.55 2.69
CA ARG A 41 -13.04 -15.90 2.40
C ARG A 41 -12.09 -16.92 1.76
N ARG A 42 -10.78 -16.67 1.75
CA ARG A 42 -9.78 -17.64 1.29
C ARG A 42 -9.28 -18.54 2.43
N PRO A 43 -8.63 -19.68 2.10
CA PRO A 43 -7.97 -20.52 3.11
C PRO A 43 -6.87 -19.77 3.87
N LYS A 44 -6.53 -20.24 5.07
CA LYS A 44 -5.46 -19.66 5.92
C LYS A 44 -4.13 -19.46 5.18
N ALA A 45 -3.77 -20.38 4.29
CA ALA A 45 -2.56 -20.28 3.47
C ALA A 45 -2.51 -19.01 2.61
N GLU A 46 -3.66 -18.53 2.10
CA GLU A 46 -3.74 -17.30 1.32
C GLU A 46 -3.57 -16.04 2.19
N TYR A 47 -3.96 -16.11 3.47
CA TYR A 47 -3.66 -15.05 4.44
C TYR A 47 -2.18 -15.01 4.77
N GLU A 48 -1.53 -16.17 4.93
CA GLU A 48 -0.08 -16.25 5.18
C GLU A 48 0.70 -15.69 3.98
N ILE A 49 0.34 -16.07 2.75
CA ILE A 49 0.94 -15.50 1.53
C ILE A 49 0.72 -13.98 1.45
N CYS A 50 -0.47 -13.49 1.83
CA CYS A 50 -0.74 -12.06 1.86
C CYS A 50 0.10 -11.34 2.91
N ALA A 51 0.24 -11.92 4.10
CA ALA A 51 1.08 -11.38 5.18
C ALA A 51 2.55 -11.31 4.77
N ASP A 52 3.10 -12.39 4.20
CA ASP A 52 4.48 -12.43 3.72
C ASP A 52 4.72 -11.37 2.62
N ARG A 53 3.73 -11.19 1.73
CA ARG A 53 3.79 -10.15 0.70
C ARG A 53 3.77 -8.76 1.30
N LEU A 54 2.91 -8.51 2.30
CA LEU A 54 2.85 -7.22 3.00
C LEU A 54 4.15 -6.90 3.73
N GLU A 55 4.70 -7.88 4.47
CA GLU A 55 5.97 -7.73 5.17
C GLU A 55 7.08 -7.34 4.21
N LYS A 56 7.20 -8.06 3.09
CA LYS A 56 8.19 -7.74 2.04
C LYS A 56 8.01 -6.35 1.46
N LEU A 57 6.77 -5.95 1.13
CA LEU A 57 6.48 -4.61 0.60
C LEU A 57 6.82 -3.50 1.60
N ILE A 58 6.59 -3.74 2.89
CA ILE A 58 6.93 -2.79 3.95
C ILE A 58 8.45 -2.70 4.09
N ASP A 59 9.16 -3.83 4.17
CA ASP A 59 10.61 -3.86 4.31
C ASP A 59 11.32 -3.17 3.13
N GLU A 60 10.91 -3.48 1.91
CA GLU A 60 11.46 -2.86 0.69
C GLU A 60 11.05 -1.39 0.55
N GLY A 61 9.87 -1.02 1.06
CA GLY A 61 9.32 0.32 0.97
C GLY A 61 9.64 1.25 2.13
N TYR A 62 10.21 0.73 3.22
CA TYR A 62 10.36 1.46 4.49
C TYR A 62 11.19 2.73 4.34
N ASP A 63 12.33 2.64 3.64
CA ASP A 63 13.21 3.79 3.38
C ASP A 63 12.50 4.87 2.55
N ASN A 64 11.65 4.47 1.59
CA ASN A 64 10.89 5.39 0.77
C ASN A 64 9.73 6.05 1.53
N ILE A 65 9.13 5.34 2.49
CA ILE A 65 8.13 5.88 3.41
C ILE A 65 8.78 6.94 4.31
N LEU A 66 9.94 6.63 4.91
CA LEU A 66 10.67 7.57 5.77
C LEU A 66 11.09 8.84 5.02
N ARG A 67 11.64 8.69 3.81
CA ARG A 67 12.00 9.85 2.95
C ARG A 67 10.80 10.76 2.66
N ARG A 68 9.62 10.18 2.41
CA ARG A 68 8.40 10.94 2.13
C ARG A 68 7.77 11.59 3.36
N LEU A 69 8.06 11.07 4.55
CA LEU A 69 7.60 11.66 5.81
C LEU A 69 8.52 12.80 6.29
N GLU A 70 9.60 13.11 5.54
CA GLU A 70 10.63 14.09 5.94
C GLU A 70 11.20 13.80 7.34
N VAL A 71 11.13 12.52 7.77
CA VAL A 71 11.76 12.07 9.01
C VAL A 71 13.23 11.83 8.67
N GLU A 72 14.00 12.92 8.70
CA GLU A 72 15.46 12.83 8.70
C GLU A 72 15.91 12.05 9.94
N ARG A 73 16.84 11.11 9.73
CA ARG A 73 17.41 10.26 10.77
C ARG A 73 18.55 10.97 11.49
#